data_AF-A6R7G6-F1
#
_entry.id   AF-A6R7G6-F1
#
_cell.length_a   1.000
_cell.length_b   1.000
_cell.length_c   1.000
_cell.angle_alpha   90.00
_cell.angle_beta   90.00
_cell.angle_gamma   90.00
#
_symmetry.space_group_name_H-M   'P 1'
#
loop_
_entity.id
_entity.type
_entity.pdbx_description
1 polymer ?
#
loop_
_entity_poly.entity_id
_entity_poly.type
_entity_poly.pdbx_seq_one_letter_code
_entity_poly.pdbx_strand_id
1 'polypeptide(L)'
;MKENTPLTAPLDDHGFSHAIRELRKSSSIHITDSADEGSLPPVFKVWVDNAMESLLEQEDTDKNLQITILDNGPKVVSLGTFLSDGGRTREIRGTYLLANLLEELHLTKGRLASKMIHFHCVSKNRYFACLGLLELGRLDLVRDILYNFIFQVKHYGKIPNANRSYYLCRSQPPFLSDLAVRTFKSIDNKEEAAAVLRAGILAAIKEYFTVWMSEPRYDPTTGLSRFKPPGKGIPLEVEEGHFDAVLYSYAEKYACTIPEFIDQYNFGNVNEPELDEYFMHDRGVRESGHDTSYRFDQGCADLATVDLNCLLYKYESDIAWAIKNVFNDKLPIPAEWRTPETHYLRIRNNPLPATGAASPAANKPTPSVTRALPKFECVGGLSNQLVYRWLQLMVRVAVNYHGAIVEKYDVTQLDNPSQVDAEYGNQGLDFKYANVEGHRKLMVKALGLCVPYDDLRMENAHI
;
A
#
# COMPACT_ATOMS: atom_id res chain seq x y z
N MET A 1 -20.27 20.49 -40.38
CA MET A 1 -19.53 19.23 -40.55
C MET A 1 -18.04 19.54 -40.58
N LYS A 2 -17.34 19.28 -39.49
CA LYS A 2 -15.89 19.10 -39.45
C LYS A 2 -15.69 17.77 -38.73
N GLU A 3 -15.07 16.83 -39.42
CA GLU A 3 -14.75 15.49 -38.94
C GLU A 3 -13.80 15.60 -37.74
N ASN A 4 -14.20 15.07 -36.59
CA ASN A 4 -13.29 14.83 -35.48
C ASN A 4 -12.74 13.40 -35.62
N THR A 5 -11.49 13.33 -36.05
CA THR A 5 -10.69 12.11 -36.07
C THR A 5 -10.54 11.58 -34.64
N PRO A 6 -10.82 10.29 -34.36
CA PRO A 6 -10.57 9.71 -33.04
C PRO A 6 -9.05 9.58 -32.84
N LEU A 7 -8.54 10.21 -31.78
CA LEU A 7 -7.17 10.02 -31.27
C LEU A 7 -6.99 8.55 -30.86
N THR A 8 -6.49 7.75 -31.79
CA THR A 8 -6.04 6.38 -31.57
C THR A 8 -4.55 6.42 -31.24
N ALA A 9 -4.24 6.55 -29.96
CA ALA A 9 -2.90 6.28 -29.43
C ALA A 9 -3.03 5.25 -28.30
N PRO A 10 -2.18 4.20 -28.26
CA PRO A 10 -2.14 3.27 -27.15
C PRO A 10 -1.70 4.04 -25.90
N LEU A 11 -2.46 3.91 -24.81
CA LEU A 11 -2.07 4.44 -23.51
C LEU A 11 -0.99 3.51 -22.93
N ASP A 12 0.20 4.06 -22.71
CA ASP A 12 1.24 3.47 -21.88
C ASP A 12 0.81 3.51 -20.39
N ASP A 13 1.58 2.82 -19.52
CA ASP A 13 1.37 2.60 -18.07
C ASP A 13 1.20 3.90 -17.21
N HIS A 14 1.00 5.06 -17.83
CA HIS A 14 0.95 6.40 -17.24
C HIS A 14 -0.47 6.97 -17.11
N GLY A 15 -1.53 6.15 -17.05
CA GLY A 15 -2.92 6.62 -16.95
C GLY A 15 -3.16 7.66 -15.84
N PHE A 16 -2.48 7.51 -14.68
CA PHE A 16 -2.54 8.47 -13.58
C PHE A 16 -1.86 9.81 -13.92
N SER A 17 -0.65 9.76 -14.51
CA SER A 17 0.10 10.94 -14.93
C SER A 17 -0.56 11.66 -16.11
N HIS A 18 -1.23 10.92 -17.01
CA HIS A 18 -2.02 11.44 -18.12
C HIS A 18 -3.29 12.15 -17.62
N ALA A 19 -4.03 11.56 -16.68
CA ALA A 19 -5.20 12.20 -16.07
C ALA A 19 -4.82 13.51 -15.37
N ILE A 20 -3.70 13.54 -14.62
CA ILE A 20 -3.17 14.77 -14.02
C ILE A 20 -2.74 15.79 -15.10
N ARG A 21 -2.16 15.35 -16.22
CA ARG A 21 -1.73 16.23 -17.31
C ARG A 21 -2.90 16.83 -18.08
N GLU A 22 -3.96 16.07 -18.31
CA GLU A 22 -5.18 16.55 -18.97
C GLU A 22 -6.00 17.47 -18.05
N LEU A 23 -6.07 17.19 -16.75
CA LEU A 23 -6.65 18.09 -15.73
C LEU A 23 -5.96 19.47 -15.70
N ARG A 24 -4.64 19.52 -15.98
CA ARG A 24 -3.89 20.79 -16.11
C ARG A 24 -4.18 21.57 -17.39
N LYS A 25 -4.65 20.90 -18.45
CA LYS A 25 -4.96 21.54 -19.73
C LYS A 25 -6.38 22.10 -19.78
N SER A 26 -7.32 21.47 -19.07
CA SER A 26 -8.72 21.91 -18.98
C SER A 26 -8.94 23.06 -17.98
N SER A 27 -7.95 23.37 -17.13
CA SER A 27 -8.01 24.45 -16.13
C SER A 27 -7.72 25.84 -16.71
N SER A 28 -8.44 26.21 -17.78
CA SER A 28 -8.65 27.62 -18.13
C SER A 28 -10.02 28.02 -17.61
N ILE A 29 -10.21 27.99 -16.29
CA ILE A 29 -11.44 28.47 -15.65
C ILE A 29 -11.21 29.94 -15.32
N HIS A 30 -11.93 30.79 -16.03
CA HIS A 30 -12.13 32.19 -15.70
C HIS A 30 -12.85 32.29 -14.35
N ILE A 31 -12.13 32.79 -13.34
CA ILE A 31 -12.72 33.29 -12.11
C ILE A 31 -13.29 34.68 -12.43
N THR A 32 -14.60 34.78 -12.63
CA THR A 32 -15.37 36.03 -12.66
C THR A 32 -16.17 36.09 -11.35
N ASP A 33 -16.25 37.13 -10.51
CA ASP A 33 -15.67 38.46 -10.37
C ASP A 33 -15.65 38.65 -8.83
N SER A 34 -14.57 39.03 -8.14
CA SER A 34 -13.93 40.34 -8.19
C SER A 34 -12.43 40.18 -7.90
N ALA A 35 -11.62 40.15 -8.95
CA ALA A 35 -10.20 40.15 -8.81
C ALA A 35 -9.69 41.59 -8.68
N ASP A 36 -9.03 41.90 -7.55
CA ASP A 36 -7.82 42.73 -7.63
C ASP A 36 -6.74 41.83 -8.26
N GLU A 37 -6.76 41.74 -9.59
CA GLU A 37 -5.72 41.12 -10.40
C GLU A 37 -4.41 41.87 -10.17
N GLY A 38 -3.48 41.24 -9.44
CA GLY A 38 -2.10 41.72 -9.29
C GLY A 38 -1.48 41.65 -7.90
N SER A 39 -2.24 41.31 -6.85
CA SER A 39 -1.65 41.19 -5.50
C SER A 39 -1.10 39.78 -5.24
N LEU A 40 0.18 39.70 -4.83
CA LEU A 40 0.76 38.50 -4.22
C LEU A 40 -0.19 37.96 -3.14
N PRO A 41 -0.23 36.63 -2.90
CA PRO A 41 -1.06 36.06 -1.85
C PRO A 41 -0.83 36.79 -0.51
N PRO A 42 -1.90 37.09 0.25
CA PRO A 42 -1.79 37.92 1.44
C PRO A 42 -0.82 37.28 2.45
N VAL A 43 0.22 38.04 2.81
CA VAL A 43 1.16 37.68 3.86
C VAL A 43 0.63 38.26 5.17
N PHE A 44 0.61 37.47 6.24
CA PHE A 44 0.10 37.86 7.54
C PHE A 44 1.25 38.04 8.55
N LYS A 45 1.12 39.01 9.45
CA LYS A 45 2.02 39.18 10.60
C LYS A 45 1.30 38.63 11.83
N VAL A 46 1.81 37.54 12.39
CA VAL A 46 1.12 36.78 13.43
C VAL A 46 2.09 36.46 14.56
N TRP A 47 1.63 36.66 15.80
CA TRP A 47 2.31 36.15 16.99
C TRP A 47 1.87 34.69 17.18
N VAL A 48 2.77 33.76 16.86
CA VAL A 48 2.43 32.34 16.66
C VAL A 48 1.69 31.73 17.86
N ASP A 49 2.22 31.85 19.07
CA ASP A 49 1.61 31.24 20.26
C ASP A 49 0.22 31.84 20.56
N ASN A 50 0.11 33.17 20.60
CA ASN A 50 -1.16 33.85 20.87
C ASN A 50 -2.24 33.55 19.81
N ALA A 51 -1.84 33.50 18.54
CA ALA A 51 -2.77 33.21 17.45
C ALA A 51 -3.22 31.76 17.47
N MET A 52 -2.33 30.83 17.84
CA MET A 52 -2.66 29.41 17.98
C MET A 52 -3.63 29.18 19.14
N GLU A 53 -3.37 29.77 20.31
CA GLU A 53 -4.24 29.70 21.48
C GLU A 53 -5.62 30.29 21.20
N SER A 54 -5.66 31.51 20.64
CA SER A 54 -6.92 32.18 20.27
C SER A 54 -7.70 31.40 19.22
N LEU A 55 -7.02 30.78 18.25
CA LEU A 55 -7.68 30.00 17.21
C LEU A 55 -8.31 28.72 17.78
N LEU A 56 -7.60 28.01 18.67
CA LEU A 56 -8.11 26.81 19.33
C LEU A 56 -9.27 27.13 20.28
N GLU A 57 -9.13 28.17 21.12
CA GLU A 57 -10.21 28.58 22.03
C GLU A 57 -11.51 28.90 21.29
N GLN A 58 -11.39 29.44 20.08
CA GLN A 58 -12.53 29.83 19.25
C GLN A 58 -13.11 28.69 18.41
N GLU A 59 -12.26 27.86 17.80
CA GLU A 59 -12.65 26.93 16.73
C GLU A 59 -12.56 25.44 17.09
N ASP A 60 -11.83 25.06 18.14
CA ASP A 60 -11.71 23.69 18.66
C ASP A 60 -12.68 23.50 19.84
N THR A 61 -13.90 23.05 19.54
CA THR A 61 -15.01 22.98 20.51
C THR A 61 -15.05 21.68 21.30
N ASP A 62 -14.53 20.59 20.74
CA ASP A 62 -14.42 19.30 21.42
C ASP A 62 -13.07 19.11 22.15
N LYS A 63 -12.16 20.08 22.02
CA LYS A 63 -10.86 20.17 22.69
C LYS A 63 -9.90 19.05 22.28
N ASN A 64 -10.03 18.56 21.04
CA ASN A 64 -9.15 17.53 20.50
C ASN A 64 -7.87 18.09 19.86
N LEU A 65 -7.68 19.42 19.86
CA LEU A 65 -6.56 20.14 19.26
C LEU A 65 -6.50 20.02 17.73
N GLN A 66 -7.66 19.83 17.12
CA GLN A 66 -7.92 19.88 15.68
C GLN A 66 -9.10 20.84 15.42
N ILE A 67 -9.27 21.20 14.15
CA ILE A 67 -10.38 22.01 13.66
C ILE A 67 -11.02 21.23 12.53
N THR A 68 -12.21 20.70 12.78
CA THR A 68 -12.95 19.83 11.87
C THR A 68 -14.33 20.42 11.53
N ILE A 69 -15.06 19.74 10.65
CA ILE A 69 -16.46 20.07 10.38
C ILE A 69 -17.39 19.76 11.56
N LEU A 70 -16.94 18.96 12.53
CA LEU A 70 -17.72 18.62 13.72
C LEU A 70 -17.68 19.74 14.76
N ASP A 71 -16.68 20.62 14.67
CA ASP A 71 -16.55 21.75 15.56
C ASP A 71 -17.59 22.83 15.30
N ASN A 72 -18.15 23.39 16.36
CA ASN A 72 -19.23 24.39 16.28
C ASN A 72 -18.74 25.85 16.37
N GLY A 73 -17.44 26.08 16.17
CA GLY A 73 -16.86 27.43 16.11
C GLY A 73 -17.39 28.27 14.94
N PRO A 74 -17.17 29.59 14.95
CA PRO A 74 -17.73 30.53 13.97
C PRO A 74 -17.12 30.41 12.55
N LYS A 75 -16.07 29.59 12.38
CA LYS A 75 -15.39 29.33 11.10
C LYS A 75 -14.83 30.59 10.44
N VAL A 76 -14.38 31.56 11.25
CA VAL A 76 -13.77 32.80 10.75
C VAL A 76 -12.78 33.38 11.74
N VAL A 77 -11.56 33.69 11.27
CA VAL A 77 -10.55 34.41 12.08
C VAL A 77 -10.04 35.64 11.34
N SER A 78 -9.83 36.75 12.04
CA SER A 78 -9.25 37.98 11.50
C SER A 78 -7.77 38.07 11.85
N LEU A 79 -6.88 38.09 10.86
CA LEU A 79 -5.44 38.24 11.06
C LEU A 79 -4.90 39.55 10.48
N GLY A 80 -3.90 40.13 11.15
CA GLY A 80 -3.21 41.34 10.69
C GLY A 80 -2.36 41.08 9.44
N THR A 81 -2.47 41.96 8.44
CA THR A 81 -1.69 41.85 7.19
C THR A 81 -0.27 42.40 7.36
N PHE A 82 0.70 41.71 6.77
CA PHE A 82 2.13 42.06 6.85
C PHE A 82 2.43 43.46 6.31
N LEU A 83 1.85 43.83 5.16
CA LEU A 83 2.05 45.13 4.52
C LEU A 83 1.54 46.33 5.34
N SER A 84 0.66 46.08 6.31
CA SER A 84 0.12 47.11 7.21
C SER A 84 0.76 47.09 8.61
N ASP A 85 1.82 46.29 8.79
CA ASP A 85 2.41 45.98 10.10
C ASP A 85 1.42 45.43 11.14
N GLY A 86 0.30 44.85 10.67
CA GLY A 86 -0.80 44.36 11.50
C GLY A 86 -1.95 45.36 11.71
N GLY A 87 -1.88 46.59 11.19
CA GLY A 87 -2.91 47.61 11.36
C GLY A 87 -4.19 47.40 10.53
N ARG A 88 -4.13 46.65 9.43
CA ARG A 88 -5.29 46.19 8.65
C ARG A 88 -5.41 44.68 8.77
N THR A 89 -6.60 44.21 9.14
CA THR A 89 -6.91 42.79 9.21
C THR A 89 -7.52 42.27 7.92
N ARG A 90 -7.33 40.98 7.65
CA ARG A 90 -8.06 40.22 6.64
C ARG A 90 -8.61 38.96 7.29
N GLU A 91 -9.81 38.58 6.88
CA GLU A 91 -10.49 37.40 7.39
C GLU A 91 -10.06 36.15 6.62
N ILE A 92 -9.86 35.06 7.36
CA ILE A 92 -9.73 33.70 6.85
C ILE A 92 -10.99 32.98 7.27
N ARG A 93 -11.70 32.38 6.31
CA ARG A 93 -13.02 31.77 6.50
C ARG A 93 -13.02 30.30 6.10
N GLY A 94 -13.78 29.50 6.83
CA GLY A 94 -14.02 28.09 6.55
C GLY A 94 -13.04 27.14 7.24
N THR A 95 -13.57 26.00 7.67
CA THR A 95 -12.88 24.96 8.44
C THR A 95 -11.51 24.60 7.87
N TYR A 96 -11.41 24.34 6.56
CA TYR A 96 -10.17 23.89 5.93
C TYR A 96 -9.04 24.93 5.98
N LEU A 97 -9.34 26.21 5.75
CA LEU A 97 -8.32 27.26 5.77
C LEU A 97 -7.86 27.54 7.20
N LEU A 98 -8.76 27.45 8.18
CA LEU A 98 -8.43 27.57 9.59
C LEU A 98 -7.62 26.38 10.10
N ALA A 99 -7.95 25.16 9.63
CA ALA A 99 -7.19 23.96 9.89
C ALA A 99 -5.75 24.08 9.39
N ASN A 100 -5.57 24.47 8.12
CA ASN A 100 -4.25 24.71 7.54
C ASN A 100 -3.48 25.83 8.28
N LEU A 101 -4.17 26.88 8.71
CA LEU A 101 -3.56 27.93 9.52
C LEU A 101 -3.02 27.36 10.84
N LEU A 102 -3.81 26.55 11.55
CA LEU A 102 -3.39 25.89 12.79
C LEU A 102 -2.16 25.01 12.55
N GLU A 103 -2.15 24.21 11.48
CA GLU A 103 -1.02 23.37 11.10
C GLU A 103 0.25 24.19 10.85
N GLU A 104 0.17 25.27 10.06
CA GLU A 104 1.33 26.11 9.74
C GLU A 104 1.86 26.86 10.97
N LEU A 105 0.97 27.34 11.86
CA LEU A 105 1.36 27.93 13.14
C LEU A 105 2.08 26.90 14.02
N HIS A 106 1.59 25.66 14.07
CA HIS A 106 2.24 24.59 14.82
C HIS A 106 3.61 24.20 14.22
N LEU A 107 3.70 24.01 12.91
CA LEU A 107 4.95 23.62 12.22
C LEU A 107 6.04 24.70 12.28
N THR A 108 5.67 25.96 12.52
CA THR A 108 6.60 27.07 12.70
C THR A 108 7.05 27.23 14.16
N LYS A 109 6.34 26.61 15.11
CA LYS A 109 6.71 26.58 16.53
C LYS A 109 8.02 25.81 16.73
N GLY A 110 9.05 26.50 17.24
CA GLY A 110 10.28 25.87 17.70
C GLY A 110 11.26 25.37 16.63
N ARG A 111 11.26 25.89 15.39
CA ARG A 111 12.24 25.49 14.36
C ARG A 111 13.70 25.89 14.70
N LEU A 112 14.38 25.02 15.43
CA LEU A 112 15.76 24.58 15.24
C LEU A 112 15.82 23.05 15.51
N ALA A 113 16.36 22.30 14.55
CA ALA A 113 16.73 20.88 14.58
C ALA A 113 15.68 19.81 14.24
N SER A 114 16.06 19.05 13.21
CA SER A 114 15.48 17.85 12.61
C SER A 114 15.40 16.64 13.55
N LYS A 115 14.27 15.91 13.52
CA LYS A 115 14.11 14.56 14.09
C LYS A 115 14.10 13.51 12.98
N MET A 116 14.90 12.45 13.15
CA MET A 116 14.74 11.19 12.40
C MET A 116 13.63 10.36 13.06
N ILE A 117 12.66 9.92 12.25
CA ILE A 117 11.59 9.01 12.66
C ILE A 117 11.90 7.63 12.08
N HIS A 118 11.96 6.60 12.92
CA HIS A 118 12.13 5.21 12.51
C HIS A 118 10.74 4.57 12.33
N PHE A 119 10.31 4.39 11.08
CA PHE A 119 9.08 3.65 10.78
C PHE A 119 9.34 2.14 10.68
N HIS A 120 8.54 1.36 11.38
CA HIS A 120 8.44 -0.08 11.19
C HIS A 120 7.24 -0.37 10.28
N CYS A 121 7.47 -0.52 8.98
CA CYS A 121 6.40 -0.68 7.99
C CYS A 121 6.26 -2.14 7.50
N VAL A 122 5.02 -2.63 7.45
CA VAL A 122 4.61 -3.92 6.87
C VAL A 122 4.87 -3.89 5.35
N SER A 123 5.37 -4.97 4.76
CA SER A 123 5.93 -4.91 3.39
C SER A 123 4.98 -4.81 2.20
N LYS A 124 3.74 -5.28 2.27
CA LYS A 124 2.77 -4.99 1.19
C LYS A 124 2.55 -3.47 1.08
N ASN A 125 2.50 -2.78 2.22
CA ASN A 125 2.43 -1.32 2.27
C ASN A 125 3.71 -0.68 1.72
N ARG A 126 4.88 -1.32 1.93
CA ARG A 126 6.16 -0.87 1.33
C ARG A 126 6.12 -0.85 -0.20
N TYR A 127 5.48 -1.82 -0.87
CA TYR A 127 5.38 -1.82 -2.33
C TYR A 127 4.55 -0.62 -2.86
N PHE A 128 3.34 -0.42 -2.34
CA PHE A 128 2.49 0.70 -2.77
C PHE A 128 3.12 2.07 -2.42
N ALA A 129 3.80 2.17 -1.27
CA ALA A 129 4.59 3.34 -0.93
C ALA A 129 5.72 3.58 -1.94
N CYS A 130 6.41 2.53 -2.40
CA CYS A 130 7.45 2.64 -3.41
C CYS A 130 6.92 3.18 -4.74
N LEU A 131 5.69 2.84 -5.15
CA LEU A 131 5.08 3.42 -6.34
C LEU A 131 4.96 4.95 -6.22
N GLY A 132 4.47 5.44 -5.07
CA GLY A 132 4.41 6.87 -4.79
C GLY A 132 5.80 7.52 -4.74
N LEU A 133 6.79 6.85 -4.17
CA LEU A 133 8.18 7.35 -4.12
C LEU A 133 8.82 7.44 -5.51
N LEU A 134 8.55 6.48 -6.40
CA LEU A 134 9.01 6.53 -7.80
C LEU A 134 8.42 7.75 -8.53
N GLU A 135 7.13 8.03 -8.37
CA GLU A 135 6.48 9.22 -8.95
C GLU A 135 7.04 10.53 -8.39
N LEU A 136 7.51 10.53 -7.14
CA LEU A 136 8.20 11.67 -6.53
C LEU A 136 9.68 11.79 -6.90
N GLY A 137 10.21 10.88 -7.73
CA GLY A 137 11.64 10.84 -8.08
C GLY A 137 12.55 10.42 -6.93
N ARG A 138 12.01 9.81 -5.85
CA ARG A 138 12.77 9.31 -4.70
C ARG A 138 13.28 7.88 -4.92
N LEU A 139 14.00 7.70 -6.03
CA LEU A 139 14.57 6.43 -6.44
C LEU A 139 15.59 5.90 -5.42
N ASP A 140 16.26 6.79 -4.70
CA ASP A 140 17.17 6.47 -3.59
C ASP A 140 16.48 5.58 -2.54
N LEU A 141 15.31 6.02 -2.04
CA LEU A 141 14.56 5.28 -1.02
C LEU A 141 13.99 3.96 -1.54
N VAL A 142 13.52 3.96 -2.79
CA VAL A 142 12.97 2.75 -3.42
C VAL A 142 14.04 1.68 -3.56
N ARG A 143 15.27 2.07 -3.94
CA ARG A 143 16.42 1.17 -3.99
C ARG A 143 16.76 0.61 -2.62
N ASP A 144 16.78 1.43 -1.59
CA ASP A 144 17.06 0.97 -0.22
C ASP A 144 16.02 -0.06 0.25
N ILE A 145 14.74 0.18 -0.04
CA ILE A 145 13.65 -0.76 0.27
C ILE A 145 13.81 -2.07 -0.52
N LEU A 146 14.10 -1.98 -1.83
CA LEU A 146 14.33 -3.14 -2.67
C LEU A 146 15.53 -3.98 -2.17
N TYR A 147 16.64 -3.33 -1.83
CA TYR A 147 17.80 -4.02 -1.26
C TYR A 147 17.52 -4.63 0.11
N ASN A 148 16.65 -4.00 0.91
CA ASN A 148 16.17 -4.58 2.16
C ASN A 148 15.38 -5.88 1.89
N PHE A 149 14.54 -5.93 0.86
CA PHE A 149 13.86 -7.17 0.46
C PHE A 149 14.81 -8.26 0.00
N ILE A 150 15.77 -7.89 -0.85
CA ILE A 150 16.80 -8.82 -1.33
C ILE A 150 17.58 -9.38 -0.13
N PHE A 151 17.91 -8.55 0.86
CA PHE A 151 18.53 -8.97 2.11
C PHE A 151 17.64 -9.95 2.89
N GLN A 152 16.35 -9.66 3.05
CA GLN A 152 15.41 -10.52 3.77
C GLN A 152 15.30 -11.90 3.10
N VAL A 153 15.14 -11.95 1.78
CA VAL A 153 15.12 -13.23 1.05
C VAL A 153 16.44 -13.99 1.22
N LYS A 154 17.57 -13.27 1.15
CA LYS A 154 18.90 -13.89 1.29
C LYS A 154 19.11 -14.52 2.67
N HIS A 155 18.73 -13.84 3.74
CA HIS A 155 19.07 -14.19 5.12
C HIS A 155 17.94 -14.89 5.89
N TYR A 156 16.68 -14.60 5.56
CA TYR A 156 15.50 -15.17 6.22
C TYR A 156 14.71 -16.13 5.32
N GLY A 157 15.17 -16.31 4.07
CA GLY A 157 14.56 -17.17 3.06
C GLY A 157 13.29 -16.61 2.42
N LYS A 158 12.74 -15.51 2.94
CA LYS A 158 11.49 -14.88 2.50
C LYS A 158 11.46 -13.41 2.89
N ILE A 159 10.53 -12.64 2.33
CA ILE A 159 10.14 -11.34 2.87
C ILE A 159 9.17 -11.58 4.05
N PRO A 160 9.56 -11.39 5.32
CA PRO A 160 8.63 -11.53 6.44
C PRO A 160 7.57 -10.41 6.44
N ASN A 161 6.45 -10.64 7.13
CA ASN A 161 5.36 -9.66 7.23
C ASN A 161 5.87 -8.27 7.71
N ALA A 162 6.72 -8.28 8.74
CA ALA A 162 7.59 -7.16 9.09
C ALA A 162 8.92 -7.67 9.70
N ASN A 163 9.89 -6.76 9.91
CA ASN A 163 11.23 -7.10 10.40
C ASN A 163 11.28 -7.31 11.92
N ARG A 164 10.50 -8.26 12.44
CA ARG A 164 10.51 -8.68 13.85
C ARG A 164 10.59 -10.19 13.95
N SER A 165 11.15 -10.69 15.06
CA SER A 165 11.45 -12.12 15.24
C SER A 165 10.22 -13.02 15.11
N TYR A 166 9.07 -12.61 15.68
CA TYR A 166 7.82 -13.35 15.61
C TYR A 166 7.19 -13.43 14.20
N TYR A 167 7.71 -12.68 13.22
CA TYR A 167 7.28 -12.77 11.81
C TYR A 167 8.18 -13.65 10.94
N LEU A 168 9.26 -14.25 11.45
CA LEU A 168 10.21 -15.02 10.62
C LEU A 168 9.58 -16.24 9.92
N CYS A 169 8.52 -16.79 10.51
CA CYS A 169 7.75 -17.92 9.96
C CYS A 169 6.61 -17.48 9.01
N ARG A 170 6.37 -16.17 8.85
CA ARG A 170 5.21 -15.63 8.12
C ARG A 170 5.64 -14.58 7.10
N SER A 171 5.16 -14.71 5.86
CA SER A 171 5.43 -13.76 4.78
C SER A 171 4.29 -12.75 4.64
N GLN A 172 4.16 -12.14 3.45
CA GLN A 172 2.93 -11.48 3.00
C GLN A 172 2.83 -11.52 1.45
N PRO A 173 1.76 -10.99 0.82
CA PRO A 173 1.60 -11.05 -0.63
C PRO A 173 2.84 -10.55 -1.42
N PRO A 174 3.34 -11.34 -2.39
CA PRO A 174 4.63 -11.10 -3.02
C PRO A 174 4.57 -10.06 -4.15
N PHE A 175 5.37 -8.99 -4.06
CA PHE A 175 5.48 -7.91 -5.06
C PHE A 175 6.93 -7.61 -5.50
N LEU A 176 7.91 -8.44 -5.13
CA LEU A 176 9.34 -8.16 -5.33
C LEU A 176 9.72 -8.05 -6.81
N SER A 177 9.19 -8.94 -7.66
CA SER A 177 9.53 -8.97 -9.09
C SER A 177 9.12 -7.68 -9.78
N ASP A 178 7.90 -7.21 -9.51
CA ASP A 178 7.36 -6.01 -10.12
C ASP A 178 8.10 -4.76 -9.61
N LEU A 179 8.37 -4.68 -8.31
CA LEU A 179 9.17 -3.59 -7.74
C LEU A 179 10.56 -3.52 -8.39
N ALA A 180 11.22 -4.66 -8.60
CA ALA A 180 12.51 -4.71 -9.27
C ALA A 180 12.42 -4.23 -10.73
N VAL A 181 11.39 -4.65 -11.48
CA VAL A 181 11.15 -4.20 -12.86
C VAL A 181 10.85 -2.71 -12.93
N ARG A 182 10.04 -2.16 -12.02
CA ARG A 182 9.75 -0.72 -11.98
C ARG A 182 10.98 0.09 -11.62
N THR A 183 11.73 -0.34 -10.60
CA THR A 183 12.99 0.32 -10.21
C THR A 183 13.98 0.32 -11.36
N PHE A 184 14.11 -0.81 -12.09
CA PHE A 184 14.92 -0.90 -13.31
C PHE A 184 14.52 0.14 -14.36
N LYS A 185 13.22 0.28 -14.65
CA LYS A 185 12.72 1.24 -15.65
C LYS A 185 12.95 2.69 -15.24
N SER A 186 13.08 2.97 -13.95
CA SER A 186 13.31 4.32 -13.41
C SER A 186 14.79 4.70 -13.26
N ILE A 187 15.74 3.82 -13.59
CA ILE A 187 17.18 4.11 -13.56
C ILE A 187 17.68 4.44 -14.97
N ASP A 188 18.26 5.63 -15.15
CA ASP A 188 18.80 6.07 -16.44
C ASP A 188 20.07 5.30 -16.87
N ASN A 189 20.95 4.99 -15.91
CA ASN A 189 22.17 4.24 -16.18
C ASN A 189 21.83 2.76 -16.46
N LYS A 190 21.97 2.34 -17.71
CA LYS A 190 21.58 0.97 -18.14
C LYS A 190 22.35 -0.14 -17.44
N GLU A 191 23.63 0.04 -17.15
CA GLU A 191 24.45 -0.98 -16.49
C GLU A 191 24.01 -1.15 -15.03
N GLU A 192 23.82 -0.03 -14.34
CA GLU A 192 23.30 -0.01 -12.98
C GLU A 192 21.88 -0.56 -12.89
N ALA A 193 21.00 -0.15 -13.81
CA ALA A 193 19.64 -0.65 -13.91
C ALA A 193 19.65 -2.18 -14.05
N ALA A 194 20.43 -2.72 -14.99
CA ALA A 194 20.52 -4.16 -15.21
C ALA A 194 21.06 -4.89 -13.97
N ALA A 195 22.02 -4.32 -13.24
CA ALA A 195 22.53 -4.89 -11.99
C ALA A 195 21.46 -4.93 -10.88
N VAL A 196 20.70 -3.84 -10.71
CA VAL A 196 19.58 -3.76 -9.76
C VAL A 196 18.50 -4.79 -10.11
N LEU A 197 18.10 -4.84 -11.39
CA LEU A 197 17.12 -5.83 -11.87
C LEU A 197 17.61 -7.24 -11.60
N ARG A 198 18.89 -7.52 -11.90
CA ARG A 198 19.48 -8.84 -11.70
C ARG A 198 19.40 -9.27 -10.24
N ALA A 199 19.75 -8.38 -9.31
CA ALA A 199 19.67 -8.68 -7.88
C ALA A 199 18.23 -8.96 -7.43
N GLY A 200 17.27 -8.13 -7.87
CA GLY A 200 15.85 -8.31 -7.56
C GLY A 200 15.27 -9.62 -8.13
N ILE A 201 15.56 -9.94 -9.40
CA ILE A 201 15.07 -11.15 -10.06
C ILE A 201 15.68 -12.42 -9.45
N LEU A 202 16.96 -12.41 -9.06
CA LEU A 202 17.56 -13.55 -8.36
C LEU A 202 16.89 -13.80 -7.00
N ALA A 203 16.58 -12.74 -6.26
CA ALA A 203 15.83 -12.86 -5.01
C ALA A 203 14.39 -13.34 -5.25
N ALA A 204 13.69 -12.80 -6.26
CA ALA A 204 12.35 -13.24 -6.62
C ALA A 204 12.29 -14.72 -7.03
N ILE A 205 13.26 -15.20 -7.81
CA ILE A 205 13.38 -16.62 -8.17
C ILE A 205 13.56 -17.48 -6.92
N LYS A 206 14.46 -17.09 -6.02
CA LYS A 206 14.71 -17.83 -4.77
C LYS A 206 13.45 -17.87 -3.90
N GLU A 207 12.79 -16.74 -3.70
CA GLU A 207 11.55 -16.65 -2.93
C GLU A 207 10.43 -17.49 -3.56
N TYR A 208 10.25 -17.40 -4.89
CA TYR A 208 9.26 -18.18 -5.62
C TYR A 208 9.40 -19.69 -5.36
N PHE A 209 10.59 -20.25 -5.57
CA PHE A 209 10.81 -21.70 -5.42
C PHE A 209 10.86 -22.17 -3.97
N THR A 210 11.44 -21.39 -3.06
CA THR A 210 11.66 -21.85 -1.67
C THR A 210 10.52 -21.51 -0.70
N VAL A 211 9.61 -20.61 -1.09
CA VAL A 211 8.50 -20.16 -0.23
C VAL A 211 7.16 -20.52 -0.82
N TRP A 212 6.90 -20.07 -2.05
CA TRP A 212 5.56 -20.10 -2.63
C TRP A 212 5.27 -21.39 -3.38
N MET A 213 6.25 -21.91 -4.13
CA MET A 213 6.19 -23.20 -4.82
C MET A 213 6.82 -24.34 -4.01
N SER A 214 6.91 -24.17 -2.69
CA SER A 214 7.35 -25.20 -1.75
C SER A 214 6.21 -25.55 -0.80
N GLU A 215 6.19 -26.82 -0.38
CA GLU A 215 5.33 -27.23 0.73
C GLU A 215 5.72 -26.46 2.02
N PRO A 216 4.74 -26.16 2.89
CA PRO A 216 3.33 -26.56 2.82
C PRO A 216 2.42 -25.60 2.01
N ARG A 217 2.95 -24.51 1.44
CA ARG A 217 2.15 -23.54 0.67
C ARG A 217 1.69 -24.11 -0.66
N TYR A 218 2.61 -24.76 -1.38
CA TYR A 218 2.32 -25.45 -2.63
C TYR A 218 1.39 -26.63 -2.38
N ASP A 219 0.33 -26.74 -3.18
CA ASP A 219 -0.51 -27.93 -3.26
C ASP A 219 -0.13 -28.73 -4.52
N PRO A 220 0.47 -29.93 -4.38
CA PRO A 220 0.87 -30.74 -5.52
C PRO A 220 -0.32 -31.29 -6.33
N THR A 221 -1.54 -31.29 -5.76
CA THR A 221 -2.74 -31.78 -6.44
C THR A 221 -3.21 -30.81 -7.50
N THR A 222 -3.35 -29.53 -7.14
CA THR A 222 -3.82 -28.48 -8.05
C THR A 222 -2.68 -27.78 -8.79
N GLY A 223 -1.46 -27.83 -8.24
CA GLY A 223 -0.32 -27.04 -8.70
C GLY A 223 -0.40 -25.56 -8.31
N LEU A 224 -1.33 -25.17 -7.44
CA LEU A 224 -1.51 -23.82 -6.93
C LEU A 224 -0.92 -23.66 -5.52
N SER A 225 -0.73 -22.40 -5.10
CA SER A 225 -0.20 -22.07 -3.78
C SER A 225 -1.24 -21.44 -2.86
N ARG A 226 -1.00 -21.60 -1.56
CA ARG A 226 -1.87 -21.15 -0.45
C ARG A 226 -1.08 -20.34 0.56
N PHE A 227 -1.78 -19.50 1.33
CA PHE A 227 -1.20 -18.82 2.49
C PHE A 227 -1.15 -19.79 3.69
N LYS A 228 -0.17 -20.70 3.68
CA LYS A 228 0.01 -21.77 4.67
C LYS A 228 1.38 -21.66 5.36
N PRO A 229 1.57 -20.70 6.30
CA PRO A 229 2.85 -20.52 6.98
C PRO A 229 3.13 -21.63 8.00
N PRO A 230 4.38 -22.12 8.10
CA PRO A 230 4.76 -23.27 8.94
C PRO A 230 4.96 -22.93 10.44
N GLY A 231 4.54 -21.74 10.90
CA GLY A 231 4.68 -21.35 12.30
C GLY A 231 3.93 -22.30 13.25
N LYS A 232 4.38 -22.38 14.51
CA LYS A 232 3.77 -23.19 15.58
C LYS A 232 3.47 -22.31 16.80
N GLY A 233 2.59 -22.80 17.67
CA GLY A 233 2.18 -22.10 18.89
C GLY A 233 1.22 -20.95 18.63
N ILE A 234 0.99 -20.18 19.67
CA ILE A 234 0.08 -19.03 19.67
C ILE A 234 0.85 -17.78 19.20
N PRO A 235 0.30 -16.98 18.27
CA PRO A 235 0.90 -15.69 17.88
C PRO A 235 1.19 -14.82 19.10
N LEU A 236 2.42 -14.29 19.18
CA LEU A 236 2.90 -13.53 20.35
C LEU A 236 2.57 -12.04 20.29
N GLU A 237 2.20 -11.54 19.11
CA GLU A 237 1.99 -10.12 18.83
C GLU A 237 0.57 -9.63 19.13
N VAL A 238 -0.33 -10.51 19.53
CA VAL A 238 -1.74 -10.18 19.78
C VAL A 238 -1.93 -9.59 21.17
N GLU A 239 -3.06 -8.92 21.35
CA GLU A 239 -3.49 -8.40 22.65
C GLU A 239 -3.74 -9.55 23.65
N GLU A 240 -3.49 -9.27 24.92
CA GLU A 240 -3.85 -10.19 26.00
C GLU A 240 -5.36 -10.45 25.97
N GLY A 241 -5.75 -11.71 26.08
CA GLY A 241 -7.15 -12.12 26.00
C GLY A 241 -7.71 -12.35 24.59
N HIS A 242 -6.96 -12.02 23.52
CA HIS A 242 -7.46 -12.10 22.15
C HIS A 242 -7.96 -13.51 21.76
N PHE A 243 -7.31 -14.56 22.26
CA PHE A 243 -7.68 -15.95 21.97
C PHE A 243 -8.46 -16.64 23.09
N ASP A 244 -8.83 -15.93 24.17
CA ASP A 244 -9.43 -16.56 25.36
C ASP A 244 -10.71 -17.32 25.04
N ALA A 245 -11.56 -16.78 24.17
CA ALA A 245 -12.80 -17.42 23.74
C ALA A 245 -12.56 -18.78 23.06
N VAL A 246 -11.44 -18.93 22.33
CA VAL A 246 -11.05 -20.18 21.67
C VAL A 246 -10.36 -21.12 22.65
N LEU A 247 -9.52 -20.58 23.53
CA LEU A 247 -8.69 -21.35 24.46
C LEU A 247 -9.46 -21.85 25.68
N TYR A 248 -10.60 -21.25 26.02
CA TYR A 248 -11.39 -21.57 27.21
C TYR A 248 -11.73 -23.06 27.32
N SER A 249 -12.27 -23.66 26.25
CA SER A 249 -12.65 -25.08 26.23
C SER A 249 -11.45 -26.02 26.38
N TYR A 250 -10.28 -25.62 25.87
CA TYR A 250 -9.05 -26.38 26.03
C TYR A 250 -8.49 -26.24 27.45
N ALA A 251 -8.50 -25.04 28.04
CA ALA A 251 -8.10 -24.84 29.43
C ALA A 251 -8.98 -25.65 30.41
N GLU A 252 -10.30 -25.70 30.18
CA GLU A 252 -11.22 -26.57 30.93
C GLU A 252 -10.88 -28.06 30.76
N LYS A 253 -10.60 -28.50 29.53
CA LYS A 253 -10.22 -29.90 29.22
C LYS A 253 -8.97 -30.34 30.01
N TYR A 254 -8.00 -29.46 30.20
CA TYR A 254 -6.76 -29.75 30.93
C TYR A 254 -6.80 -29.37 32.41
N ALA A 255 -7.94 -28.87 32.91
CA ALA A 255 -8.13 -28.45 34.30
C ALA A 255 -7.05 -27.45 34.78
N CYS A 256 -6.68 -26.49 33.92
CA CYS A 256 -5.73 -25.42 34.25
C CYS A 256 -6.28 -24.04 33.86
N THR A 257 -5.59 -22.97 34.24
CA THR A 257 -5.92 -21.62 33.78
C THR A 257 -5.51 -21.43 32.31
N ILE A 258 -6.08 -20.43 31.63
CA ILE A 258 -5.71 -20.10 30.24
C ILE A 258 -4.21 -19.80 30.11
N PRO A 259 -3.57 -18.97 30.97
CA PRO A 259 -2.13 -18.75 30.90
C PRO A 259 -1.30 -20.04 31.05
N GLU A 260 -1.67 -20.91 31.99
CA GLU A 260 -0.99 -22.22 32.16
C GLU A 260 -1.18 -23.12 30.94
N PHE A 261 -2.35 -23.07 30.29
CA PHE A 261 -2.60 -23.81 29.06
C PHE A 261 -1.75 -23.28 27.90
N ILE A 262 -1.68 -21.95 27.73
CA ILE A 262 -0.85 -21.28 26.72
C ILE A 262 0.61 -21.73 26.84
N ASP A 263 1.16 -21.74 28.05
CA ASP A 263 2.53 -22.21 28.29
C ASP A 263 2.68 -23.69 27.92
N GLN A 264 1.79 -24.56 28.41
CA GLN A 264 1.83 -25.97 28.08
C GLN A 264 1.75 -26.23 26.57
N TYR A 265 0.90 -25.50 25.85
CA TYR A 265 0.72 -25.64 24.42
C TYR A 265 1.95 -25.15 23.63
N ASN A 266 2.47 -23.97 23.97
CA ASN A 266 3.64 -23.39 23.30
C ASN A 266 4.92 -24.21 23.53
N PHE A 267 5.08 -24.85 24.69
CA PHE A 267 6.19 -25.76 24.98
C PHE A 267 5.98 -27.19 24.47
N GLY A 268 4.82 -27.50 23.87
CA GLY A 268 4.52 -28.82 23.33
C GLY A 268 4.26 -29.89 24.39
N ASN A 269 3.89 -29.49 25.61
CA ASN A 269 3.50 -30.40 26.70
C ASN A 269 2.09 -30.97 26.49
N VAL A 270 1.26 -30.30 25.70
CA VAL A 270 -0.06 -30.76 25.26
C VAL A 270 -0.10 -30.83 23.74
N ASN A 271 -0.92 -31.72 23.19
CA ASN A 271 -1.03 -31.94 21.75
C ASN A 271 -2.49 -31.83 21.32
N GLU A 272 -2.82 -30.77 20.58
CA GLU A 272 -4.19 -30.45 20.14
C GLU A 272 -4.19 -30.15 18.64
N PRO A 273 -4.36 -31.17 17.77
CA PRO A 273 -4.30 -30.99 16.32
C PRO A 273 -5.34 -30.02 15.75
N GLU A 274 -6.55 -29.97 16.34
CA GLU A 274 -7.60 -29.03 15.95
C GLU A 274 -7.20 -27.57 16.27
N LEU A 275 -6.47 -27.37 17.38
CA LEU A 275 -5.95 -26.06 17.77
C LEU A 275 -4.74 -25.67 16.90
N ASP A 276 -3.89 -26.64 16.54
CA ASP A 276 -2.81 -26.44 15.56
C ASP A 276 -3.37 -25.97 14.22
N GLU A 277 -4.45 -26.59 13.75
CA GLU A 277 -5.16 -26.24 12.52
C GLU A 277 -5.77 -24.84 12.61
N TYR A 278 -6.46 -24.52 13.72
CA TYR A 278 -6.98 -23.17 13.98
C TYR A 278 -5.90 -22.10 13.84
N PHE A 279 -4.76 -22.26 14.54
CA PHE A 279 -3.69 -21.28 14.50
C PHE A 279 -2.93 -21.26 13.17
N MET A 280 -2.93 -22.37 12.42
CA MET A 280 -2.42 -22.39 11.05
C MET A 280 -3.29 -21.51 10.13
N HIS A 281 -4.62 -21.57 10.26
CA HIS A 281 -5.52 -20.70 9.51
C HIS A 281 -5.38 -19.23 9.95
N ASP A 282 -5.33 -18.91 11.25
CA ASP A 282 -5.08 -17.54 11.74
C ASP A 282 -3.81 -16.94 11.13
N ARG A 283 -2.69 -17.67 11.19
CA ARG A 283 -1.43 -17.21 10.57
C ARG A 283 -1.55 -17.06 9.06
N GLY A 284 -2.32 -17.93 8.40
CA GLY A 284 -2.61 -17.82 6.96
C GLY A 284 -3.38 -16.54 6.62
N VAL A 285 -4.39 -16.19 7.41
CA VAL A 285 -5.14 -14.93 7.26
C VAL A 285 -4.19 -13.73 7.35
N ARG A 286 -3.32 -13.70 8.37
CA ARG A 286 -2.31 -12.65 8.55
C ARG A 286 -1.28 -12.60 7.43
N GLU A 287 -0.88 -13.76 6.89
CA GLU A 287 0.01 -13.83 5.71
C GLU A 287 -0.68 -13.33 4.43
N SER A 288 -2.01 -13.42 4.33
CA SER A 288 -2.74 -12.89 3.20
C SER A 288 -2.84 -11.35 3.19
N GLY A 289 -2.66 -10.73 4.36
CA GLY A 289 -2.87 -9.29 4.59
C GLY A 289 -4.34 -8.86 4.53
N HIS A 290 -5.28 -9.78 4.77
CA HIS A 290 -6.70 -9.49 4.97
C HIS A 290 -7.17 -10.02 6.33
N ASP A 291 -6.33 -9.82 7.35
CA ASP A 291 -6.66 -10.00 8.76
C ASP A 291 -7.54 -8.85 9.26
N THR A 292 -8.86 -9.05 9.41
CA THR A 292 -9.68 -10.26 9.18
C THR A 292 -10.78 -10.04 8.12
N SER A 293 -11.30 -11.15 7.56
CA SER A 293 -12.35 -11.14 6.55
C SER A 293 -13.10 -12.46 6.54
N TYR A 294 -14.44 -12.39 6.50
CA TYR A 294 -15.35 -13.55 6.36
C TYR A 294 -15.01 -14.48 5.19
N ARG A 295 -14.30 -13.97 4.16
CA ARG A 295 -13.76 -14.78 3.05
C ARG A 295 -12.89 -15.94 3.56
N PHE A 296 -12.28 -15.80 4.74
CA PHE A 296 -11.31 -16.73 5.29
C PHE A 296 -11.73 -17.45 6.56
N ASP A 297 -12.95 -17.18 7.07
CA ASP A 297 -13.46 -17.78 8.31
C ASP A 297 -13.58 -19.31 8.24
N GLN A 298 -13.75 -19.87 7.04
CA GLN A 298 -13.79 -21.32 6.82
C GLN A 298 -12.41 -21.95 6.64
N GLY A 299 -11.32 -21.19 6.82
CA GLY A 299 -9.96 -21.69 6.81
C GLY A 299 -9.09 -21.15 5.66
N CYS A 300 -8.34 -20.08 5.92
CA CYS A 300 -7.45 -19.44 4.92
C CYS A 300 -6.40 -20.39 4.34
N ALA A 301 -5.71 -21.14 5.20
CA ALA A 301 -4.57 -21.97 4.83
C ALA A 301 -4.86 -23.09 3.81
N ASP A 302 -6.13 -23.46 3.61
CA ASP A 302 -6.51 -24.47 2.60
C ASP A 302 -7.02 -23.87 1.29
N LEU A 303 -7.16 -22.55 1.22
CA LEU A 303 -7.65 -21.85 0.04
C LEU A 303 -6.50 -21.45 -0.89
N ALA A 304 -6.54 -21.98 -2.12
CA ALA A 304 -5.72 -21.47 -3.22
C ALA A 304 -6.33 -20.16 -3.73
N THR A 305 -5.97 -19.03 -3.11
CA THR A 305 -6.60 -17.74 -3.38
C THR A 305 -6.23 -17.20 -4.76
N VAL A 306 -7.18 -16.52 -5.41
CA VAL A 306 -6.91 -15.79 -6.66
C VAL A 306 -5.84 -14.72 -6.45
N ASP A 307 -5.81 -14.09 -5.27
CA ASP A 307 -4.84 -13.06 -4.91
C ASP A 307 -3.40 -13.57 -5.04
N LEU A 308 -3.06 -14.65 -4.32
CA LEU A 308 -1.70 -15.18 -4.32
C LEU A 308 -1.31 -15.70 -5.70
N ASN A 309 -2.17 -16.50 -6.33
CA ASN A 309 -1.83 -17.16 -7.59
C ASN A 309 -1.71 -16.17 -8.75
N CYS A 310 -2.46 -15.06 -8.75
CA CYS A 310 -2.24 -13.96 -9.70
C CYS A 310 -0.89 -13.25 -9.47
N LEU A 311 -0.46 -13.07 -8.23
CA LEU A 311 0.85 -12.50 -7.91
C LEU A 311 2.00 -13.43 -8.30
N LEU A 312 1.82 -14.76 -8.16
CA LEU A 312 2.79 -15.74 -8.62
C LEU A 312 2.89 -15.78 -10.15
N TYR A 313 1.76 -15.68 -10.85
CA TYR A 313 1.76 -15.50 -12.30
C TYR A 313 2.51 -14.21 -12.72
N LYS A 314 2.39 -13.14 -11.93
CA LYS A 314 3.15 -11.90 -12.15
C LYS A 314 4.65 -12.11 -11.95
N TYR A 315 5.06 -12.85 -10.91
CA TYR A 315 6.46 -13.27 -10.71
C TYR A 315 7.00 -14.01 -11.92
N GLU A 316 6.30 -15.05 -12.39
CA GLU A 316 6.69 -15.84 -13.57
C GLU A 316 6.85 -14.96 -14.81
N SER A 317 5.87 -14.08 -15.04
CA SER A 317 5.85 -13.14 -16.18
C SER A 317 7.02 -12.17 -16.14
N ASP A 318 7.32 -11.58 -14.98
CA ASP A 318 8.42 -10.63 -14.80
C ASP A 318 9.79 -11.31 -14.92
N ILE A 319 9.94 -12.49 -14.32
CA ILE A 319 11.16 -13.30 -14.42
C ILE A 319 11.44 -13.66 -15.87
N ALA A 320 10.42 -14.17 -16.59
CA ALA A 320 10.54 -14.50 -18.00
C ALA A 320 10.87 -13.27 -18.86
N TRP A 321 10.18 -12.14 -18.61
CA TRP A 321 10.45 -10.88 -19.29
C TRP A 321 11.88 -10.39 -19.07
N ALA A 322 12.38 -10.41 -17.83
CA ALA A 322 13.73 -9.93 -17.51
C ALA A 322 14.80 -10.81 -18.15
N ILE A 323 14.65 -12.14 -18.06
CA ILE A 323 15.56 -13.11 -18.69
C ILE A 323 15.65 -12.87 -20.20
N LYS A 324 14.51 -12.75 -20.86
CA LYS A 324 14.44 -12.58 -22.30
C LYS A 324 14.96 -11.22 -22.77
N ASN A 325 14.44 -10.14 -22.20
CA ASN A 325 14.60 -8.78 -22.75
C ASN A 325 15.81 -8.04 -22.18
N VAL A 326 16.28 -8.39 -20.98
CA VAL A 326 17.42 -7.70 -20.34
C VAL A 326 18.64 -8.61 -20.26
N PHE A 327 18.45 -9.91 -20.03
CA PHE A 327 19.55 -10.87 -19.86
C PHE A 327 19.79 -11.79 -21.06
N ASN A 328 19.28 -11.45 -22.25
CA ASN A 328 19.53 -12.17 -23.52
C ASN A 328 19.28 -13.69 -23.42
N ASP A 329 18.11 -14.06 -22.87
CA ASP A 329 17.67 -15.44 -22.59
C ASP A 329 18.58 -16.23 -21.63
N LYS A 330 19.50 -15.56 -20.92
CA LYS A 330 20.50 -16.20 -20.05
C LYS A 330 20.73 -15.42 -18.78
N LEU A 331 20.23 -15.96 -17.67
CA LEU A 331 20.53 -15.45 -16.33
C LEU A 331 21.33 -16.48 -15.51
N PRO A 332 22.66 -16.35 -15.40
CA PRO A 332 23.46 -17.19 -14.51
C PRO A 332 23.07 -16.95 -13.04
N ILE A 333 22.65 -18.00 -12.34
CA ILE A 333 22.28 -17.96 -10.93
C ILE A 333 23.52 -18.33 -10.08
N PRO A 334 24.05 -17.39 -9.27
CA PRO A 334 25.17 -17.66 -8.36
C PRO A 334 24.80 -18.70 -7.29
N ALA A 335 25.78 -19.39 -6.72
CA ALA A 335 25.54 -20.52 -5.81
C ALA A 335 24.68 -20.14 -4.59
N GLU A 336 24.86 -18.94 -4.04
CA GLU A 336 24.12 -18.43 -2.89
C GLU A 336 22.63 -18.13 -3.18
N TRP A 337 22.27 -18.05 -4.46
CA TRP A 337 20.90 -17.82 -4.94
C TRP A 337 20.24 -19.08 -5.51
N ARG A 338 20.96 -20.21 -5.59
CA ARG A 338 20.41 -21.46 -6.10
C ARG A 338 19.48 -22.12 -5.08
N THR A 339 18.51 -22.82 -5.62
CA THR A 339 17.53 -23.69 -4.98
C THR A 339 17.67 -25.08 -5.62
N PRO A 340 17.13 -26.16 -5.00
CA PRO A 340 17.16 -27.49 -5.62
C PRO A 340 16.62 -27.51 -7.06
N GLU A 341 15.58 -26.72 -7.35
CA GLU A 341 14.90 -26.60 -8.64
C GLU A 341 15.74 -25.81 -9.66
N THR A 342 16.53 -24.85 -9.19
CA THR A 342 17.36 -23.98 -10.05
C THR A 342 18.79 -24.49 -10.20
N HIS A 343 19.17 -25.57 -9.51
CA HIS A 343 20.48 -26.22 -9.60
C HIS A 343 20.83 -26.69 -11.03
N TYR A 344 19.80 -27.02 -11.83
CA TYR A 344 19.94 -27.51 -13.20
C TYR A 344 19.74 -26.47 -14.30
N LEU A 345 19.47 -25.20 -13.95
CA LEU A 345 19.42 -24.09 -14.92
C LEU A 345 20.85 -23.74 -15.37
N ARG A 346 21.48 -24.67 -16.10
CA ARG A 346 22.75 -24.48 -16.78
C ARG A 346 22.58 -23.45 -17.89
N ILE A 347 23.46 -22.47 -17.87
CA ILE A 347 23.87 -21.60 -18.98
C ILE A 347 23.90 -22.42 -20.28
N ARG A 348 22.85 -22.36 -21.12
CA ARG A 348 22.86 -23.03 -22.43
C ARG A 348 23.40 -22.09 -23.50
N ASN A 349 24.72 -22.16 -23.74
CA ASN A 349 25.31 -21.78 -25.02
C ASN A 349 25.12 -22.94 -26.02
N ASN A 350 23.91 -23.14 -26.55
CA ASN A 350 23.60 -23.66 -27.91
C ASN A 350 22.12 -24.10 -28.05
N PRO A 351 21.59 -24.14 -29.29
CA PRO A 351 20.18 -24.42 -29.56
C PRO A 351 19.81 -25.86 -29.21
N LEU A 352 18.58 -26.05 -28.72
CA LEU A 352 17.99 -27.35 -28.44
C LEU A 352 18.06 -28.29 -29.65
N PRO A 353 18.50 -29.56 -29.49
CA PRO A 353 18.17 -30.57 -30.48
C PRO A 353 16.70 -30.96 -30.31
N ALA A 354 15.98 -30.98 -31.42
CA ALA A 354 14.68 -31.63 -31.52
C ALA A 354 14.84 -33.10 -31.10
N THR A 355 14.27 -33.48 -29.96
CA THR A 355 14.33 -34.86 -29.47
C THR A 355 13.08 -35.58 -29.90
N GLY A 356 13.26 -36.46 -30.89
CA GLY A 356 12.39 -37.60 -31.13
C GLY A 356 12.90 -38.83 -30.39
N ALA A 357 11.93 -39.71 -30.08
CA ALA A 357 12.01 -41.13 -29.72
C ALA A 357 12.29 -41.52 -28.25
N ALA A 358 11.21 -41.86 -27.53
CA ALA A 358 10.93 -43.25 -27.12
C ALA A 358 9.44 -43.48 -26.69
N SER A 359 8.73 -44.27 -27.49
CA SER A 359 7.55 -45.16 -27.31
C SER A 359 6.31 -44.86 -26.42
N PRO A 360 5.14 -45.44 -26.76
CA PRO A 360 3.83 -44.81 -26.58
C PRO A 360 2.91 -45.59 -25.62
N ALA A 361 2.49 -44.96 -24.52
CA ALA A 361 1.23 -45.29 -23.85
C ALA A 361 0.82 -44.16 -22.89
N ALA A 362 -0.29 -43.52 -23.24
CA ALA A 362 -1.19 -42.75 -22.36
C ALA A 362 -0.55 -41.88 -21.27
N ASN A 363 -0.20 -40.64 -21.62
CA ASN A 363 -0.58 -39.51 -20.78
C ASN A 363 -0.80 -38.27 -21.65
N LYS A 364 -2.02 -37.75 -21.59
CA LYS A 364 -2.45 -36.54 -22.28
C LYS A 364 -1.48 -35.40 -21.92
N PRO A 365 -1.09 -34.52 -22.86
CA PRO A 365 -0.33 -33.33 -22.50
C PRO A 365 -1.20 -32.50 -21.55
N THR A 366 -0.72 -32.33 -20.31
CA THR A 366 -1.17 -31.24 -19.45
C THR A 366 -0.90 -29.95 -20.22
N PRO A 367 -1.93 -29.13 -20.50
CA PRO A 367 -1.72 -27.89 -21.23
C PRO A 367 -0.80 -27.01 -20.39
N SER A 368 0.32 -26.58 -20.97
CA SER A 368 1.13 -25.51 -20.41
C SER A 368 0.20 -24.33 -20.12
N VAL A 369 0.12 -23.90 -18.86
CA VAL A 369 -0.66 -22.73 -18.43
C VAL A 369 0.09 -21.47 -18.87
N THR A 370 0.21 -21.29 -20.18
CA THR A 370 0.57 -20.05 -20.87
C THR A 370 -0.54 -19.73 -21.86
N ARG A 371 -1.79 -19.99 -21.47
CA ARG A 371 -2.92 -19.31 -22.07
C ARG A 371 -2.85 -17.89 -21.54
N ALA A 372 -2.18 -17.02 -22.31
CA ALA A 372 -2.15 -15.59 -22.08
C ALA A 372 -3.59 -15.15 -21.84
N LEU A 373 -3.94 -14.86 -20.57
CA LEU A 373 -5.11 -14.08 -20.27
C LEU A 373 -4.94 -12.77 -21.06
N PRO A 374 -6.00 -12.25 -21.70
CA PRO A 374 -5.93 -10.93 -22.29
C PRO A 374 -5.33 -9.99 -21.24
N LYS A 375 -4.36 -9.15 -21.62
CA LYS A 375 -4.10 -7.96 -20.82
C LYS A 375 -5.47 -7.29 -20.69
N PHE A 376 -6.05 -7.34 -19.50
CA PHE A 376 -7.20 -6.51 -19.18
C PHE A 376 -6.65 -5.09 -19.10
N GLU A 377 -6.47 -4.47 -20.27
CA GLU A 377 -6.44 -3.03 -20.35
C GLU A 377 -7.84 -2.58 -19.95
N CYS A 378 -7.94 -2.12 -18.70
CA CYS A 378 -9.13 -1.44 -18.23
C CYS A 378 -9.23 -0.17 -19.07
N VAL A 379 -9.98 -0.24 -20.18
CA VAL A 379 -10.22 0.85 -21.12
C VAL A 379 -10.62 2.07 -20.31
N GLY A 380 -9.91 3.18 -20.50
CA GLY A 380 -9.74 4.30 -19.54
C GLY A 380 -11.00 4.95 -18.96
N GLY A 381 -12.22 4.57 -19.33
CA GLY A 381 -13.45 5.01 -18.67
C GLY A 381 -13.59 4.49 -17.23
N LEU A 382 -13.58 3.17 -17.03
CA LEU A 382 -13.91 2.57 -15.73
C LEU A 382 -12.79 2.77 -14.70
N SER A 383 -11.53 2.63 -15.11
CA SER A 383 -10.38 2.86 -14.21
C SER A 383 -10.32 4.31 -13.73
N ASN A 384 -10.54 5.29 -14.62
CA ASN A 384 -10.54 6.69 -14.24
C ASN A 384 -11.69 6.98 -13.27
N GLN A 385 -12.89 6.45 -13.53
CA GLN A 385 -14.03 6.62 -12.62
C GLN A 385 -13.75 6.09 -11.21
N LEU A 386 -13.14 4.89 -11.09
CA LEU A 386 -12.78 4.34 -9.78
C LEU A 386 -11.70 5.17 -9.07
N VAL A 387 -10.68 5.62 -9.80
CA VAL A 387 -9.65 6.52 -9.26
C VAL A 387 -10.25 7.84 -8.79
N TYR A 388 -11.14 8.46 -9.57
CA TYR A 388 -11.83 9.69 -9.18
C TYR A 388 -12.68 9.49 -7.92
N ARG A 389 -13.47 8.42 -7.84
CA ARG A 389 -14.28 8.10 -6.65
C ARG A 389 -13.40 7.92 -5.41
N TRP A 390 -12.29 7.20 -5.54
CA TRP A 390 -11.35 7.01 -4.44
C TRP A 390 -10.68 8.31 -4.00
N LEU A 391 -10.15 9.10 -4.95
CA LEU A 391 -9.54 10.40 -4.66
C LEU A 391 -10.54 11.37 -4.02
N GLN A 392 -11.80 11.35 -4.44
CA GLN A 392 -12.86 12.18 -3.87
C GLN A 392 -13.09 11.86 -2.38
N LEU A 393 -13.11 10.58 -2.00
CA LEU A 393 -13.23 10.17 -0.60
C LEU A 393 -12.03 10.65 0.22
N MET A 394 -10.81 10.44 -0.29
CA MET A 394 -9.58 10.88 0.39
C MET A 394 -9.53 12.40 0.57
N VAL A 395 -9.86 13.17 -0.48
CA VAL A 395 -9.91 14.64 -0.44
C VAL A 395 -10.94 15.10 0.58
N ARG A 396 -12.12 14.48 0.59
CA ARG A 396 -13.18 14.83 1.52
C ARG A 396 -12.74 14.67 2.96
N VAL A 397 -12.09 13.54 3.30
CA VAL A 397 -11.57 13.34 4.67
C VAL A 397 -10.52 14.38 5.00
N ALA A 398 -9.54 14.62 4.13
CA ALA A 398 -8.49 15.59 4.37
C ALA A 398 -9.02 17.03 4.55
N VAL A 399 -10.06 17.41 3.78
CA VAL A 399 -10.67 18.75 3.86
C VAL A 399 -11.52 18.90 5.12
N ASN A 400 -12.30 17.87 5.48
CA ASN A 400 -13.29 17.95 6.55
C ASN A 400 -12.71 17.64 7.94
N TYR A 401 -11.66 16.81 8.00
CA TYR A 401 -11.08 16.30 9.24
C TYR A 401 -9.60 16.71 9.36
N HIS A 402 -9.34 18.00 9.31
CA HIS A 402 -8.04 18.59 9.67
C HIS A 402 -6.80 17.98 8.99
N GLY A 403 -6.90 17.67 7.70
CA GLY A 403 -5.79 17.05 6.96
C GLY A 403 -5.58 15.56 7.23
N ALA A 404 -6.55 14.90 7.88
CA ALA A 404 -6.49 13.47 8.18
C ALA A 404 -6.36 12.60 6.93
N ILE A 405 -5.56 11.56 7.07
CA ILE A 405 -5.46 10.43 6.15
C ILE A 405 -5.55 9.19 7.03
N VAL A 406 -6.54 8.35 6.75
CA VAL A 406 -6.86 7.19 7.59
C VAL A 406 -6.50 5.88 6.90
N GLU A 407 -6.43 4.82 7.67
CA GLU A 407 -5.99 3.49 7.24
C GLU A 407 -7.00 2.81 6.31
N LYS A 408 -8.31 3.00 6.59
CA LYS A 408 -9.44 2.39 5.88
C LYS A 408 -10.54 3.43 5.65
N TYR A 409 -11.31 3.30 4.57
CA TYR A 409 -12.43 4.20 4.26
C TYR A 409 -13.72 3.40 4.07
N ASP A 410 -14.84 3.87 4.62
CA ASP A 410 -16.16 3.38 4.23
C ASP A 410 -16.55 4.02 2.89
N VAL A 411 -16.50 3.22 1.83
CA VAL A 411 -16.77 3.67 0.45
C VAL A 411 -18.26 3.89 0.17
N THR A 412 -19.14 3.60 1.12
CA THR A 412 -20.59 3.79 1.02
C THR A 412 -21.10 5.02 1.77
N GLN A 413 -20.32 5.53 2.75
CA GLN A 413 -20.68 6.69 3.58
C GLN A 413 -19.97 7.95 3.09
N LEU A 414 -20.67 8.79 2.34
CA LEU A 414 -20.09 10.03 1.81
C LEU A 414 -19.94 11.14 2.86
N ASP A 415 -20.69 11.10 3.97
CA ASP A 415 -20.68 12.17 4.96
C ASP A 415 -19.50 12.04 5.94
N ASN A 416 -19.18 10.80 6.37
CA ASN A 416 -18.03 10.52 7.22
C ASN A 416 -17.31 9.22 6.79
N PRO A 417 -16.65 9.18 5.62
CA PRO A 417 -16.00 7.97 5.11
C PRO A 417 -14.80 7.52 5.95
N SER A 418 -14.29 8.36 6.87
CA SER A 418 -13.20 8.02 7.80
C SER A 418 -13.65 7.25 9.04
N GLN A 419 -14.95 7.19 9.33
CA GLN A 419 -15.47 6.47 10.50
C GLN A 419 -15.68 5.00 10.16
N VAL A 420 -14.66 4.20 10.45
CA VAL A 420 -14.69 2.74 10.30
C VAL A 420 -14.44 2.15 11.67
N ASP A 421 -15.48 1.61 12.30
CA ASP A 421 -15.43 1.00 13.64
C ASP A 421 -15.17 -0.52 13.59
N ALA A 422 -14.88 -1.06 12.40
CA ALA A 422 -14.54 -2.47 12.24
C ALA A 422 -13.19 -2.79 12.90
N GLU A 423 -13.15 -3.88 13.69
CA GLU A 423 -11.97 -4.36 14.41
C GLU A 423 -11.44 -3.32 15.41
N TYR A 424 -10.19 -2.86 15.24
CA TYR A 424 -9.56 -1.82 16.06
C TYR A 424 -9.87 -0.40 15.58
N GLY A 425 -10.68 -0.27 14.52
CA GLY A 425 -11.05 1.00 13.90
C GLY A 425 -9.87 1.77 13.27
N ASN A 426 -10.13 3.01 12.83
CA ASN A 426 -9.09 3.90 12.32
C ASN A 426 -8.40 4.67 13.47
N GLN A 427 -7.06 4.73 13.44
CA GLN A 427 -6.26 5.47 14.42
C GLN A 427 -5.66 6.75 13.82
N GLY A 428 -5.64 6.88 12.49
CA GLY A 428 -5.13 8.07 11.77
C GLY A 428 -5.91 9.37 12.00
N LEU A 429 -6.95 9.35 12.84
CA LEU A 429 -7.66 10.54 13.33
C LEU A 429 -7.08 11.08 14.65
N ASP A 430 -6.28 10.30 15.39
CA ASP A 430 -5.71 10.69 16.68
C ASP A 430 -4.34 11.38 16.52
N PHE A 431 -4.36 12.64 16.09
CA PHE A 431 -3.18 13.51 16.08
C PHE A 431 -3.52 14.90 16.62
N LYS A 432 -2.50 15.66 17.01
CA LYS A 432 -2.69 17.01 17.56
C LYS A 432 -2.04 18.02 16.64
N TYR A 433 -2.74 19.11 16.35
CA TYR A 433 -2.31 20.27 15.57
C TYR A 433 -1.98 20.03 14.08
N ALA A 434 -1.27 18.96 13.72
CA ALA A 434 -0.91 18.67 12.34
C ALA A 434 -0.64 17.18 12.12
N ASN A 435 -1.13 16.65 11.01
CA ASN A 435 -0.80 15.29 10.58
C ASN A 435 0.60 15.26 9.94
N VAL A 436 1.62 15.04 10.77
CA VAL A 436 3.04 15.06 10.34
C VAL A 436 3.53 13.74 9.76
N GLU A 437 2.81 12.64 10.00
CA GLU A 437 3.16 11.30 9.51
C GLU A 437 2.33 10.87 8.29
N GLY A 438 1.19 11.51 8.04
CA GLY A 438 0.39 11.37 6.83
C GLY A 438 1.15 11.86 5.59
N HIS A 439 0.93 11.19 4.45
CA HIS A 439 1.55 11.46 3.16
C HIS A 439 1.16 12.84 2.52
N ARG A 440 1.08 13.92 3.31
CA ARG A 440 0.64 15.27 2.89
C ARG A 440 1.44 15.81 1.71
N LYS A 441 2.77 15.62 1.67
CA LYS A 441 3.59 16.07 0.52
C LYS A 441 3.30 15.33 -0.79
N LEU A 442 2.84 14.08 -0.71
CA LEU A 442 2.47 13.26 -1.87
C LEU A 442 1.08 13.66 -2.39
N MET A 443 0.15 14.02 -1.50
CA MET A 443 -1.23 14.36 -1.83
C MET A 443 -1.44 15.85 -2.16
N VAL A 444 -0.84 16.81 -1.44
CA VAL A 444 -1.01 18.25 -1.72
C VAL A 444 -0.53 18.64 -3.13
N LYS A 445 0.46 17.93 -3.67
CA LYS A 445 0.88 18.10 -5.08
C LYS A 445 -0.08 17.47 -6.09
N ALA A 446 -0.83 16.44 -5.71
CA ALA A 446 -1.86 15.81 -6.55
C ALA A 446 -3.22 16.51 -6.44
N LEU A 447 -3.49 17.21 -5.34
CA LEU A 447 -4.81 17.70 -4.92
C LEU A 447 -4.95 19.22 -4.92
N GLY A 448 -4.07 19.96 -5.60
CA GLY A 448 -4.27 21.39 -5.91
C GLY A 448 -5.51 21.70 -6.77
N LEU A 449 -6.44 20.77 -6.90
CA LEU A 449 -7.73 20.86 -7.58
C LEU A 449 -8.83 20.75 -6.52
N CYS A 450 -9.03 21.80 -5.73
CA CYS A 450 -10.30 22.03 -5.05
C CYS A 450 -11.34 22.35 -6.13
N VAL A 451 -11.86 21.34 -6.83
CA VAL A 451 -13.11 21.51 -7.56
C VAL A 451 -14.21 21.53 -6.50
N PRO A 452 -15.01 22.60 -6.40
CA PRO A 452 -16.13 22.65 -5.48
C PRO A 452 -17.05 21.45 -5.69
N TYR A 453 -17.60 20.92 -4.58
CA TYR A 453 -18.52 19.78 -4.60
C TYR A 453 -19.69 19.97 -5.58
N ASP A 454 -20.14 21.21 -5.79
CA ASP A 454 -21.25 21.53 -6.69
C ASP A 454 -20.89 21.50 -8.19
N ASP A 455 -19.59 21.59 -8.54
CA ASP A 455 -19.12 21.60 -9.93
C ASP A 455 -18.75 20.19 -10.45
N LEU A 456 -18.70 19.19 -9.57
CA LEU A 456 -18.51 17.76 -9.91
C LEU A 456 -19.83 16.99 -9.91
N ARG A 457 -20.90 17.60 -10.42
CA ARG A 457 -22.12 16.84 -10.72
C ARG A 457 -21.80 15.81 -11.80
N MET A 458 -21.80 14.54 -11.39
CA MET A 458 -22.05 13.44 -12.30
C MET A 458 -23.42 13.72 -12.94
N GLU A 459 -23.44 14.18 -14.19
CA GLU A 459 -24.65 14.05 -14.99
C GLU A 459 -25.06 12.58 -14.92
N ASN A 460 -26.32 12.34 -14.54
CA ASN A 460 -26.90 11.03 -14.37
C ASN A 460 -26.63 10.17 -15.62
N ALA A 461 -25.59 9.33 -15.57
CA ALA A 461 -25.48 8.20 -16.47
C ALA A 461 -26.49 7.18 -15.95
N HIS A 462 -27.69 7.22 -16.52
CA HIS A 462 -28.67 6.15 -16.39
C HIS A 462 -27.98 4.80 -16.61
N ILE A 463 -28.22 3.88 -15.67
CA ILE A 463 -27.81 2.46 -15.72
C ILE A 463 -28.32 1.82 -17.01
#